data_AF-A0A6P0VCE8-F1
#
_entry.id   AF-A0A6P0VCE8-F1
#
_cell.length_a   1.000
_cell.length_b   1.000
_cell.length_c   1.000
_cell.angle_alpha   90.00
_cell.angle_beta   90.00
_cell.angle_gamma   90.00
#
_symmetry.space_group_name_H-M   'P 1'
#
loop_
_entity.id
_entity.type
_entity.pdbx_description
1 polymer ?
#
loop_
_entity_poly.entity_id
_entity_poly.type
_entity_poly.pdbx_seq_one_letter_code
_entity_poly.pdbx_strand_id
1 'polypeptide(L)' 'MSSSLNVQLTSELRRYVDMRASDNDVYATPSEYIRDLIRRDMEDWKIVSGIMQGLEEVKNGEFVPESILDILHED' A
#
# COMPACT_ATOMS: atom_id res chain seq x y z
N MET A 1 -7.00 18.39 -4.72
CA MET A 1 -6.04 18.92 -5.71
C MET A 1 -5.33 17.74 -6.36
N SER A 2 -5.45 17.52 -7.66
CA SER A 2 -4.65 16.51 -8.36
C SER A 2 -3.32 17.13 -8.77
N SER A 3 -2.20 16.53 -8.33
CA SER A 3 -0.86 16.88 -8.78
C SER A 3 -0.44 15.94 -9.91
N SER A 4 0.30 16.44 -10.91
CA SER A 4 0.88 15.60 -11.95
C SER A 4 2.26 15.09 -11.54
N LEU A 5 2.55 13.84 -11.90
CA LEU A 5 3.85 13.21 -11.71
C LEU A 5 4.35 12.74 -13.08
N ASN A 6 5.53 13.19 -13.49
CA ASN A 6 6.20 12.73 -14.70
C ASN A 6 7.31 11.76 -14.32
N VAL A 7 7.23 10.52 -14.81
CA VAL A 7 8.22 9.47 -14.52
C VAL A 7 8.74 8.91 -15.83
N GLN A 8 10.05 8.80 -15.96
CA GLN A 8 10.68 8.09 -17.07
C GLN A 8 10.76 6.60 -16.72
N LEU A 9 10.30 5.75 -17.63
CA LEU A 9 10.34 4.30 -17.49
C LEU A 9 11.31 3.71 -18.51
N THR A 10 11.92 2.59 -18.16
CA THR A 10 12.60 1.76 -19.16
C THR A 10 11.59 1.23 -20.17
N SER A 11 12.06 0.84 -21.36
CA SER A 11 11.21 0.27 -22.42
C SER A 11 10.43 -0.95 -21.92
N GLU A 12 11.06 -1.79 -21.11
CA GLU A 12 10.45 -2.96 -20.50
C GLU A 12 9.29 -2.60 -19.56
N LEU A 13 9.52 -1.69 -18.60
CA LEU A 13 8.49 -1.25 -17.66
C LEU A 13 7.34 -0.56 -18.40
N ARG A 14 7.65 0.25 -19.42
CA ARG A 14 6.63 0.90 -20.24
C ARG A 14 5.74 -0.12 -20.94
N ARG A 15 6.34 -1.13 -21.58
CA ARG A 15 5.61 -2.20 -22.26
C ARG A 15 4.72 -2.98 -21.31
N TYR A 16 5.22 -3.26 -20.11
CA TYR A 16 4.43 -3.96 -19.09
C TYR A 16 3.23 -3.14 -18.64
N VAL A 17 3.40 -1.84 -18.39
CA VAL A 17 2.30 -0.92 -18.06
C VAL A 17 1.27 -0.84 -19.20
N ASP A 18 1.71 -0.72 -20.45
CA ASP A 18 0.81 -0.63 -21.60
C ASP A 18 0.01 -1.94 -21.79
N MET A 19 0.62 -3.10 -21.56
CA MET A 19 -0.07 -4.40 -21.58
C MET A 19 -1.18 -4.46 -20.52
N ARG A 20 -0.90 -3.94 -19.31
CA ARG A 20 -1.85 -3.91 -18.18
C ARG A 20 -3.02 -2.95 -18.38
N ALA A 21 -2.89 -2.02 -19.33
CA ALA A 21 -3.87 -1.00 -19.65
C ALA A 21 -4.46 -1.16 -21.06
N SER A 22 -4.52 -2.40 -21.56
CA SER A 22 -5.10 -2.73 -22.86
C SER A 22 -6.60 -2.98 -22.77
N ASP A 23 -7.33 -2.86 -23.88
CA ASP A 23 -8.79 -3.03 -23.98
C ASP A 23 -9.32 -4.38 -23.45
N ASN A 24 -8.46 -5.38 -23.27
CA ASN A 24 -8.79 -6.70 -22.73
C ASN A 24 -8.32 -6.91 -21.27
N ASP A 25 -7.74 -5.90 -20.62
CA ASP A 25 -7.20 -5.98 -19.26
C ASP A 25 -8.01 -5.07 -18.29
N VAL A 26 -7.69 -5.13 -17.01
CA VAL A 26 -8.48 -4.58 -15.90
C VAL A 26 -8.50 -3.05 -15.87
N TYR A 27 -7.53 -2.37 -16.48
CA TYR A 27 -7.37 -0.93 -16.39
C TYR A 27 -7.56 -0.24 -17.74
N ALA A 28 -8.25 0.90 -17.74
CA ALA A 28 -8.54 1.65 -18.97
C ALA A 28 -7.35 2.52 -19.43
N THR A 29 -6.44 2.87 -18.51
CA THR A 29 -5.27 3.70 -18.84
C THR A 29 -4.02 3.32 -18.05
N PRO A 30 -2.81 3.52 -18.61
CA PRO A 30 -1.55 3.38 -17.87
C PRO A 30 -1.52 4.12 -16.53
N SER A 31 -2.05 5.36 -16.52
CA SER A 31 -2.08 6.20 -15.32
C SER A 31 -3.01 5.66 -14.24
N GLU A 32 -4.05 4.92 -14.61
CA GLU A 32 -4.91 4.24 -13.64
C GLU A 32 -4.20 3.05 -13.01
N TYR A 33 -3.57 2.21 -13.84
CA TYR A 33 -2.78 1.08 -13.37
C TYR A 33 -1.67 1.53 -12.41
N ILE A 34 -0.90 2.56 -12.78
CA ILE A 34 0.19 3.08 -11.93
C ILE A 34 -0.36 3.62 -10.61
N ARG A 35 -1.48 4.36 -10.63
CA ARG A 35 -2.10 4.87 -9.39
C ARG A 35 -2.55 3.74 -8.48
N ASP A 36 -3.11 2.68 -9.04
CA ASP A 36 -3.53 1.52 -8.26
C ASP A 36 -2.34 0.77 -7.67
N LEU A 37 -1.27 0.60 -8.46
CA LEU A 37 -0.02 0.01 -7.99
C LEU A 37 0.58 0.77 -6.80
N ILE A 38 0.60 2.11 -6.87
CA ILE A 38 1.08 2.96 -5.76
C ILE A 38 0.20 2.78 -4.51
N ARG A 39 -1.13 2.66 -4.66
CA ARG A 39 -2.00 2.45 -3.50
C ARG A 39 -1.70 1.13 -2.80
N ARG A 40 -1.51 0.06 -3.57
CA ARG A 40 -1.17 -1.26 -3.01
C ARG A 40 0.17 -1.23 -2.29
N ASP A 41 1.18 -0.60 -2.90
CA ASP A 41 2.50 -0.39 -2.27
C ASP A 41 2.38 0.37 -0.94
N MET A 42 1.56 1.42 -0.90
CA MET A 42 1.29 2.17 0.33
C MET A 42 0.58 1.33 1.40
N GLU A 43 -0.35 0.46 1.02
CA GLU A 43 -1.08 -0.43 1.93
C GLU A 43 -0.14 -1.50 2.51
N ASP A 44 0.67 -2.14 1.67
CA ASP A 44 1.67 -3.11 2.09
C ASP A 44 2.69 -2.47 3.05
N TRP A 45 3.14 -1.25 2.72
CA TRP A 45 4.07 -0.53 3.59
C TRP A 45 3.47 -0.22 4.95
N LYS A 46 2.19 0.16 5.03
CA LYS A 46 1.50 0.41 6.32
C LYS A 46 1.46 -0.82 7.21
N ILE A 47 1.25 -2.00 6.63
CA ILE A 47 1.24 -3.27 7.37
C ILE A 47 2.63 -3.52 7.95
N VAL A 48 3.66 -3.45 7.10
CA VAL A 48 5.05 -3.68 7.52
C VAL A 48 5.47 -2.65 8.58
N SER A 49 5.18 -1.37 8.37
CA SER A 49 5.52 -0.32 9.33
C SER A 49 4.81 -0.50 10.66
N GLY A 50 3.53 -0.90 10.64
CA GLY A 50 2.76 -1.16 11.86
C GLY A 50 3.31 -2.34 12.67
N ILE A 51 3.71 -3.42 12.00
CA ILE A 51 4.35 -4.57 12.66
C ILE A 51 5.69 -4.15 13.27
N MET A 52 6.54 -3.46 12.51
CA MET A 52 7.85 -3.02 13.00
C MET A 52 7.72 -2.04 14.17
N GLN A 53 6.75 -1.13 14.12
CA GLN A 53 6.42 -0.24 15.22
C GLN A 53 6.00 -1.03 16.46
N GLY A 54 5.04 -1.96 16.34
CA GLY A 54 4.59 -2.76 17.48
C GLY A 54 5.70 -3.61 18.10
N LEU A 55 6.64 -4.13 17.30
CA LEU A 55 7.81 -4.84 17.82
C LEU A 55 8.73 -3.93 18.64
N GLU A 56 8.96 -2.70 18.19
CA GLU A 56 9.77 -1.71 18.92
C GLU A 56 9.07 -1.26 20.21
N GLU A 57 7.75 -1.05 20.17
CA GLU A 57 6.92 -0.73 21.34
C GLU A 57 7.01 -1.83 22.41
N VAL A 58 6.88 -3.10 22.02
CA VAL A 58 7.03 -4.25 22.95
C VAL A 58 8.41 -4.27 23.58
N LYS A 59 9.46 -4.05 22.78
CA LYS A 59 10.85 -4.00 23.28
C LYS A 59 11.06 -2.85 24.27
N ASN A 60 10.37 -1.73 24.09
CA ASN A 60 10.46 -0.56 24.96
C ASN A 60 9.49 -0.61 26.15
N GLY A 61 8.61 -1.61 26.21
CA GLY A 61 7.57 -1.71 27.24
C GLY A 61 6.40 -0.75 27.03
N GLU A 62 6.22 -0.22 25.82
CA GLU A 62 5.20 0.74 25.43
C GLU A 62 3.96 0.03 24.89
N PHE A 63 3.36 -0.85 25.69
CA PHE A 63 2.13 -1.56 25.31
C PHE A 63 1.11 -1.54 26.45
N VAL A 64 -0.17 -1.57 26.08
CA VAL A 64 -1.25 -1.74 27.05
C VAL A 64 -1.35 -3.23 27.42
N PRO A 65 -1.57 -3.54 28.70
CA PRO A 65 -1.72 -4.93 29.14
C PRO A 65 -3.06 -5.53 28.68
N GLU A 66 -4.07 -4.71 28.40
CA GLU A 66 -5.34 -5.18 27.86
C GLU A 66 -5.20 -5.62 26.40
N SER A 67 -5.71 -6.80 26.09
CA SER A 67 -5.86 -7.26 24.72
C SER A 67 -7.01 -6.53 24.02
N ILE A 68 -6.91 -6.34 22.70
CA ILE A 68 -8.05 -5.88 21.88
C ILE A 68 -9.27 -6.79 22.07
N LEU A 69 -9.07 -8.08 22.36
CA LEU A 69 -10.16 -9.00 22.66
C LEU A 69 -10.85 -8.67 24.00
N ASP A 70 -10.12 -8.16 24.98
CA ASP A 70 -10.69 -7.77 26.27
C ASP A 70 -11.59 -6.53 26.10
N ILE A 71 -11.17 -5.59 25.25
CA ILE A 71 -11.91 -4.35 24.93
C ILE A 71 -13.19 -4.65 24.14
N LEU A 72 -13.17 -5.62 23.22
CA LEU A 72 -14.35 -6.01 22.44
C LEU A 72 -15.42 -6.75 23.25
N HIS A 73 -15.10 -7.14 24.50
CA HIS A 73 -16.02 -7.79 25.43
C HIS A 73 -16.51 -6.85 26.54
N GLU A 74 -16.10 -5.58 26.55
CA GLU A 74 -16.75 -4.52 27.33
C GLU A 74 -17.83 -3.84 26.48
N ASP A 75 -19.07 -3.86 26.97
CA ASP A 75 -20.32 -3.41 26.30
C ASP A 75 -20.29 -1.97 25.73
#